data_AF-A0A960ZTV7-F1
#
_entry.id   AF-A0A960ZTV7-F1
#
_cell.length_a   1.000
_cell.length_b   1.000
_cell.length_c   1.000
_cell.angle_alpha   90.00
_cell.angle_beta   90.00
_cell.angle_gamma   90.00
#
_symmetry.space_group_name_H-M   'P 1'
#
loop_
_entity.id
_entity.type
_entity.pdbx_description
1 polymer ?
#
loop_
_entity_poly.entity_id
_entity_poly.type
_entity_poly.pdbx_seq_one_letter_code
_entity_poly.pdbx_strand_id
1 'polypeptide(L)'
;TEGMNLVRAGSGGAVTLHPGEIRHLSPDLKPTWTREVHVLILAVDEKKKRALAVPFSPLSTPAFETELASGLADASLAVLCLWNSAWIPLHQACRSWLVTSADDALMQDIAELRASLAKNEGPPARLADRVGSTLAHPQDPRQSYADEEENLLDELEELM
;
A
#
# COMPACT_ATOMS: atom_id res chain seq x y z
N THR A 1 -24.35 10.59 -7.38
CA THR A 1 -23.44 10.08 -8.44
C THR A 1 -22.52 11.22 -8.81
N GLU A 2 -21.51 11.46 -7.97
CA GLU A 2 -20.46 12.44 -8.25
C GLU A 2 -19.49 11.81 -9.24
N GLY A 3 -19.39 12.41 -10.43
CA GLY A 3 -18.45 11.99 -11.45
C GLY A 3 -17.04 12.34 -10.99
N MET A 4 -16.25 11.33 -10.63
CA MET A 4 -14.80 11.44 -10.54
C MET A 4 -14.29 11.94 -11.89
N ASN A 5 -13.88 13.20 -11.91
CA ASN A 5 -13.24 13.84 -13.05
C ASN A 5 -11.84 13.23 -13.18
N LEU A 6 -11.75 12.07 -13.84
CA LEU A 6 -10.50 11.45 -14.26
C LEU A 6 -9.87 12.37 -15.31
N VAL A 7 -9.06 13.33 -14.84
CA VAL A 7 -8.18 14.11 -15.69
C VAL A 7 -7.21 13.13 -16.34
N ARG A 8 -7.51 12.72 -17.56
CA ARG A 8 -6.52 12.07 -18.44
C ARG A 8 -5.43 13.10 -18.68
N ALA A 9 -4.30 12.93 -18.01
CA ALA A 9 -3.08 13.65 -18.32
C ALA A 9 -2.71 13.36 -19.79
N GLY A 10 -3.10 14.27 -20.67
CA GLY A 10 -2.65 14.32 -22.04
C GLY A 10 -1.17 14.70 -22.10
N SER A 11 -0.49 14.15 -23.11
CA SER A 11 0.91 14.40 -23.52
C SER A 11 2.02 13.89 -22.60
N GLY A 12 2.47 12.66 -22.85
CA GLY A 12 3.88 12.27 -23.09
C GLY A 12 4.98 12.61 -22.08
N GLY A 13 4.68 13.24 -20.94
CA GLY A 13 5.62 13.45 -19.86
C GLY A 13 5.87 12.13 -19.14
N ALA A 14 7.13 11.79 -18.92
CA ALA A 14 7.48 10.64 -18.09
C ALA A 14 6.87 10.87 -16.68
N VAL A 15 5.99 9.96 -16.25
CA VAL A 15 5.45 9.98 -14.88
C VAL A 15 6.62 9.74 -13.93
N THR A 16 6.99 10.75 -13.14
CA THR A 16 7.95 10.60 -12.05
C THR A 16 7.22 10.15 -10.78
N LEU A 17 7.84 9.26 -10.02
CA LEU A 17 7.32 8.77 -8.74
C LEU A 17 8.16 9.35 -7.61
N HIS A 18 7.51 9.69 -6.51
CA HIS A 18 8.15 10.23 -5.32
C HIS A 18 7.71 9.45 -4.07
N PRO A 19 8.61 9.23 -3.09
CA PRO A 19 8.22 8.74 -1.78
C PRO A 19 7.13 9.60 -1.15
N GLY A 20 6.17 8.97 -0.47
CA GLY A 20 5.00 9.63 0.11
C GLY A 20 3.80 9.74 -0.83
N GLU A 21 3.95 9.51 -2.13
CA GLU A 21 2.80 9.53 -3.04
C GLU A 21 1.90 8.29 -2.86
N ILE A 22 0.60 8.54 -2.86
CA ILE A 22 -0.43 7.51 -2.91
C ILE A 22 -0.94 7.44 -4.35
N ARG A 23 -0.77 6.26 -4.96
CA ARG A 23 -1.03 5.99 -6.37
C ARG A 23 -2.14 4.95 -6.52
N HIS A 24 -3.04 5.17 -7.46
CA HIS A 24 -4.00 4.16 -7.92
C HIS A 24 -3.38 3.40 -9.09
N LEU A 25 -3.14 2.10 -8.94
CA LEU A 25 -2.53 1.27 -9.98
C LEU A 25 -3.52 1.00 -11.12
N SER A 26 -3.04 0.99 -12.36
CA SER A 26 -3.85 0.63 -13.52
C SER A 26 -4.38 -0.80 -13.40
N PRO A 27 -5.69 -1.06 -13.58
CA PRO A 27 -6.24 -2.42 -13.54
C PRO A 27 -5.68 -3.31 -14.67
N ASP A 28 -5.15 -2.70 -15.74
CA ASP A 28 -4.48 -3.39 -16.85
C ASP A 28 -3.09 -3.94 -16.46
N LEU A 29 -2.61 -3.70 -15.23
CA LEU A 29 -1.37 -4.31 -14.72
C LEU A 29 -1.58 -5.78 -14.36
N LYS A 30 -2.71 -6.11 -13.74
CA LYS A 30 -3.04 -7.46 -13.31
C LYS A 30 -4.55 -7.67 -13.45
N PRO A 31 -5.01 -8.25 -14.58
CA PRO A 31 -6.44 -8.46 -14.85
C PRO A 31 -7.17 -9.36 -13.84
N THR A 32 -6.43 -10.09 -13.00
CA THR A 32 -6.99 -10.92 -11.93
C THR A 32 -7.36 -10.13 -10.68
N TRP A 33 -6.97 -8.85 -10.58
CA TRP A 33 -7.44 -7.99 -9.50
C TRP A 33 -8.96 -7.81 -9.58
N THR A 34 -9.64 -8.12 -8.48
CA THR A 34 -11.10 -8.01 -8.34
C THR A 34 -11.51 -6.66 -7.74
N ARG A 35 -10.55 -5.81 -7.40
CA ARG A 35 -10.73 -4.51 -6.74
C ARG A 35 -9.73 -3.47 -7.25
N GLU A 36 -10.00 -2.21 -6.93
CA GLU A 36 -9.03 -1.14 -7.09
C GLU A 36 -7.85 -1.33 -6.12
N VAL A 37 -6.65 -1.06 -6.61
CA VAL A 37 -5.41 -1.20 -5.83
C VAL A 37 -4.74 0.16 -5.69
N HIS A 38 -4.86 0.72 -4.49
CA HIS A 38 -4.09 1.89 -4.07
C HIS A 38 -2.79 1.44 -3.41
N VAL A 39 -1.70 2.14 -3.68
CA VAL A 39 -0.40 1.92 -3.05
C VAL A 39 0.21 3.22 -2.56
N LEU A 40 0.89 3.18 -1.43
CA LEU A 40 1.82 4.22 -1.00
C LEU A 40 3.23 3.89 -1.51
N ILE A 41 3.89 4.85 -2.14
CA ILE A 41 5.30 4.73 -2.54
C ILE A 41 6.18 5.07 -1.33
N LEU A 42 6.91 4.11 -0.79
CA LEU A 42 7.83 4.33 0.33
C LEU A 42 9.24 4.72 -0.12
N ALA A 43 9.69 4.18 -1.25
CA ALA A 43 11.03 4.44 -1.78
C ALA A 43 11.06 4.23 -3.30
N VAL A 44 11.99 4.91 -3.97
CA VAL A 44 12.28 4.74 -5.39
C VAL A 44 13.77 4.45 -5.55
N ASP A 45 14.10 3.35 -6.21
CA ASP A 45 15.47 2.99 -6.60
C ASP A 45 15.61 3.17 -8.12
N GLU A 46 16.02 4.36 -8.53
CA GLU A 46 16.18 4.71 -9.95
C GLU A 46 17.26 3.88 -10.64
N LYS A 47 18.26 3.39 -9.89
CA LYS A 47 19.36 2.59 -10.43
C LYS A 47 18.88 1.18 -10.75
N LYS A 48 18.07 0.58 -9.87
CA LYS A 48 17.47 -0.75 -10.07
C LYS A 48 16.12 -0.72 -10.78
N LYS A 49 15.63 0.47 -11.16
CA LYS A 49 14.36 0.67 -11.87
C LYS A 49 13.18 0.01 -11.16
N ARG A 50 13.07 0.24 -9.85
CA ARG A 50 11.99 -0.29 -9.01
C ARG A 50 11.55 0.69 -7.93
N ALA A 51 10.32 0.55 -7.45
CA ALA A 51 9.76 1.31 -6.33
C ALA A 51 9.27 0.36 -5.24
N LEU A 52 9.45 0.74 -3.97
CA LEU A 52 8.88 0.01 -2.84
C LEU A 52 7.48 0.55 -2.61
N ALA A 53 6.48 -0.30 -2.84
CA ALA A 53 5.08 0.02 -2.70
C ALA A 53 4.47 -0.71 -1.49
N VAL A 54 3.52 -0.06 -0.83
CA VAL A 54 2.69 -0.65 0.24
C VAL A 54 1.23 -0.54 -0.19
N PRO A 55 0.50 -1.65 -0.33
CA PRO A 55 -0.90 -1.61 -0.72
C PRO A 55 -1.79 -1.15 0.44
N PHE A 56 -2.92 -0.54 0.08
CA PHE A 56 -4.03 -0.32 0.99
C PHE A 56 -4.95 -1.54 0.98
N SER A 57 -5.41 -1.91 2.18
CA SER A 57 -6.35 -3.01 2.44
C SER A 57 -7.75 -2.68 1.90
N PRO A 58 -8.55 -3.68 1.50
CA PRO A 58 -9.99 -3.51 1.34
C PRO A 58 -10.73 -3.30 2.67
N LEU A 59 -10.07 -3.51 3.82
CA LEU A 59 -10.68 -3.39 5.14
C LEU A 59 -10.69 -1.93 5.63
N SER A 60 -11.73 -1.58 6.39
CA SER A 60 -11.84 -0.26 7.04
C SER A 60 -11.08 -0.15 8.36
N THR A 61 -10.62 -1.28 8.91
CA THR A 61 -9.90 -1.36 10.19
C THR A 61 -8.75 -2.36 10.08
N PRO A 62 -7.58 -2.07 10.66
CA PRO A 62 -6.44 -2.99 10.66
C PRO A 62 -6.81 -4.38 11.21
N ALA A 63 -6.53 -5.42 10.45
CA ALA A 63 -6.67 -6.81 10.84
C ALA A 63 -5.43 -7.31 11.57
N PHE A 64 -4.22 -6.85 11.22
CA PHE A 64 -2.97 -7.33 11.82
C PHE A 64 -2.13 -6.21 12.44
N GLU A 65 -1.23 -6.58 13.37
CA GLU A 65 -0.27 -5.63 13.98
C GLU A 65 0.72 -5.03 12.97
N THR A 66 0.82 -5.65 11.80
CA THR A 66 1.59 -5.23 10.63
C THR A 66 0.77 -4.37 9.66
N GLU A 67 -0.41 -3.92 10.07
CA GLU A 67 -1.26 -2.99 9.33
C GLU A 67 -1.46 -1.71 10.13
N LEU A 68 -1.65 -0.60 9.42
CA LEU A 68 -1.75 0.73 10.03
C LEU A 68 -2.98 1.48 9.54
N ALA A 69 -3.83 1.93 10.47
CA ALA A 69 -4.89 2.88 10.17
C ALA A 69 -4.26 4.22 9.74
N SER A 70 -4.49 4.65 8.50
CA SER A 70 -3.80 5.80 7.90
C SER A 70 -4.30 7.14 8.44
N GLY A 71 -5.54 7.21 8.90
CA GLY A 71 -6.22 8.45 9.29
C GLY A 71 -6.71 9.30 8.10
N LEU A 72 -6.57 8.79 6.86
CA LEU A 72 -7.09 9.45 5.66
C LEU A 72 -8.61 9.34 5.59
N ALA A 73 -9.26 10.36 5.00
CA ALA A 73 -10.72 10.44 4.93
C ALA A 73 -11.35 9.47 3.91
N ASP A 74 -10.60 9.07 2.88
CA ASP A 74 -11.07 8.10 1.87
C ASP A 74 -11.04 6.68 2.47
N ALA A 75 -12.18 6.00 2.47
CA ALA A 75 -12.31 4.67 3.03
C ALA A 75 -11.43 3.62 2.31
N SER A 76 -11.16 3.80 1.01
CA SER A 76 -10.25 2.93 0.24
C SER A 76 -8.78 3.11 0.62
N LEU A 77 -8.47 4.15 1.41
CA LEU A 77 -7.14 4.46 1.93
C LEU A 77 -7.07 4.27 3.46
N ALA A 78 -8.06 3.64 4.09
CA ALA A 78 -8.17 3.59 5.55
C ALA A 78 -7.04 2.80 6.23
N VAL A 79 -6.55 1.74 5.60
CA VAL A 79 -5.60 0.78 6.21
C VAL A 79 -4.46 0.49 5.25
N LEU A 80 -3.21 0.68 5.70
CA LEU A 80 -1.99 0.30 4.99
C LEU A 80 -1.52 -1.11 5.41
N CYS A 81 -1.25 -1.98 4.45
CA CYS A 81 -0.77 -3.34 4.69
C CYS A 81 0.76 -3.42 4.63
N LEU A 82 1.46 -3.02 5.69
CA LEU A 82 2.93 -2.97 5.70
C LEU A 82 3.57 -4.36 5.53
N TRP A 83 2.90 -5.43 5.97
CA TRP A 83 3.35 -6.80 5.73
C TRP A 83 3.38 -7.16 4.23
N ASN A 84 2.54 -6.53 3.43
CA ASN A 84 2.42 -6.79 1.99
C ASN A 84 3.21 -5.77 1.15
N SER A 85 4.28 -5.20 1.73
CA SER A 85 5.14 -4.27 1.01
C SER A 85 6.04 -5.02 0.02
N ALA A 86 6.07 -4.57 -1.23
CA ALA A 86 6.84 -5.22 -2.29
C ALA A 86 7.62 -4.21 -3.14
N TRP A 87 8.75 -4.63 -3.68
CA TRP A 87 9.42 -3.89 -4.75
C TRP A 87 8.73 -4.22 -6.06
N ILE A 88 8.30 -3.20 -6.81
CA ILE A 88 7.66 -3.38 -8.11
C ILE A 88 8.46 -2.64 -9.19
N PRO A 89 8.49 -3.12 -10.45
CA PRO A 89 9.19 -2.44 -11.52
C PRO A 89 8.69 -1.01 -11.73
N LEU A 90 9.61 -0.07 -11.91
CA LEU A 90 9.29 1.36 -11.99
C LEU A 90 8.33 1.67 -13.14
N HIS A 91 8.50 0.99 -14.29
CA HIS A 91 7.62 1.15 -15.45
C HIS A 91 6.18 0.74 -15.15
N GLN A 92 5.96 -0.23 -14.25
CA GLN A 92 4.63 -0.65 -13.82
C GLN A 92 4.06 0.27 -12.76
N ALA A 93 4.87 0.68 -11.78
CA ALA A 93 4.49 1.69 -10.80
C ALA A 93 4.06 3.01 -11.47
N CYS A 94 4.70 3.39 -12.58
CA CYS A 94 4.33 4.55 -13.39
C CYS A 94 3.02 4.38 -14.17
N ARG A 95 2.50 3.15 -14.34
CA ARG A 95 1.15 2.89 -14.89
C ARG A 95 0.12 3.08 -13.77
N SER A 96 0.08 4.29 -13.22
CA SER A 96 -0.78 4.65 -12.10
C SER A 96 -1.19 6.12 -12.18
N TRP A 97 -2.18 6.50 -11.37
CA TRP A 97 -2.60 7.89 -11.19
C TRP A 97 -2.30 8.36 -9.77
N LEU A 98 -1.82 9.60 -9.64
CA LEU A 98 -1.68 10.22 -8.32
C LEU A 98 -3.07 10.46 -7.73
N VAL A 99 -3.31 9.91 -6.53
CA VAL A 99 -4.54 10.13 -5.77
C VAL A 99 -4.34 11.28 -4.79
N THR A 100 -3.29 11.18 -3.97
CA THR A 100 -2.89 12.17 -2.97
C THR A 100 -1.46 11.87 -2.48
N SER A 101 -1.00 12.56 -1.45
CA SER A 101 0.26 12.29 -0.76
C SER A 101 0.03 12.06 0.72
N ALA A 102 0.79 11.14 1.31
CA ALA A 102 0.92 11.01 2.75
C ALA A 102 1.62 12.26 3.31
N ASP A 103 1.16 12.73 4.46
CA ASP A 103 1.84 13.79 5.19
C ASP A 103 3.05 13.24 5.98
N ASP A 104 3.85 14.15 6.53
CA ASP A 104 5.03 13.79 7.31
C ASP A 104 4.69 12.95 8.55
N ALA A 105 3.50 13.17 9.14
CA ALA A 105 3.06 12.44 10.32
C ALA A 105 2.79 10.96 9.98
N LEU A 106 2.04 10.68 8.93
CA LEU A 106 1.80 9.31 8.46
C LEU A 106 3.11 8.63 8.03
N MET A 107 3.99 9.35 7.32
CA MET A 107 5.30 8.81 6.93
C MET A 107 6.17 8.45 8.15
N GLN A 108 6.14 9.29 9.19
CA GLN A 108 6.81 9.03 10.45
C GLN A 108 6.22 7.82 11.19
N ASP A 109 4.89 7.68 11.22
CA ASP A 109 4.20 6.53 11.81
C ASP A 109 4.60 5.22 11.15
N ILE A 110 4.66 5.21 9.82
CA ILE A 110 5.09 4.05 9.04
C ILE A 110 6.55 3.70 9.36
N ALA A 111 7.44 4.70 9.39
CA ALA A 111 8.85 4.48 9.69
C ALA A 111 9.04 3.87 11.09
N GLU A 112 8.34 4.39 12.10
CA GLU A 112 8.39 3.87 13.47
C GLU A 112 7.83 2.46 13.60
N LEU A 113 6.66 2.20 13.02
CA LEU A 113 6.05 0.87 13.06
C LEU A 113 6.95 -0.16 12.37
N ARG A 114 7.47 0.14 11.17
CA ARG A 114 8.42 -0.74 10.47
C ARG A 114 9.70 -0.99 11.28
N ALA A 115 10.25 0.05 11.91
CA ALA A 115 11.44 -0.08 12.74
C ALA A 115 11.20 -0.98 13.97
N SER A 116 10.01 -0.90 14.57
CA SER A 116 9.61 -1.73 15.71
C SER A 116 9.39 -3.19 15.31
N LEU A 117 8.67 -3.42 14.19
CA LEU A 117 8.43 -4.74 13.62
C LEU A 117 9.75 -5.44 13.22
N ALA A 118 10.71 -4.70 12.65
CA ALA A 118 12.02 -5.24 12.29
C ALA A 118 12.83 -5.75 13.50
N LYS A 119 12.49 -5.31 14.72
CA LYS A 119 13.10 -5.75 15.98
C LYS A 119 12.25 -6.78 16.73
N ASN A 120 11.06 -7.12 16.23
CA ASN A 120 10.05 -7.93 16.92
C ASN A 120 9.60 -7.30 18.26
N GLU A 121 9.55 -5.97 18.35
CA GLU A 121 9.19 -5.23 19.58
C GLU A 121 7.68 -4.93 19.70
N GLY A 122 6.86 -5.39 18.75
CA GLY A 122 5.45 -5.04 18.63
C GLY A 122 5.23 -3.56 18.24
N PRO A 123 3.99 -3.08 18.12
CA PRO A 123 3.71 -1.70 17.75
C PRO A 123 4.12 -0.69 18.84
N PRO A 124 4.68 0.49 18.48
CA PRO A 124 4.91 1.57 19.44
C PRO A 124 3.62 1.97 20.17
N ALA A 125 3.70 2.33 21.46
CA ALA A 125 2.52 2.59 22.29
C ALA A 125 1.54 3.62 21.70
N ARG A 126 2.06 4.67 21.03
CA ARG A 126 1.23 5.70 20.36
C ARG A 126 0.48 5.20 19.12
N LEU A 127 0.88 4.06 18.58
CA LEU A 127 0.27 3.41 17.42
C LEU A 127 -0.55 2.17 17.80
N ALA A 128 -0.57 1.78 19.08
CA ALA A 128 -1.22 0.54 19.53
C ALA A 128 -2.73 0.50 19.17
N ASP A 129 -3.43 1.63 19.23
CA ASP A 129 -4.85 1.72 18.87
C ASP A 129 -5.10 1.88 17.35
N ARG A 130 -4.02 1.93 16.55
CA ARG A 130 -4.06 2.14 15.10
C ARG A 130 -3.57 0.94 14.30
N VAL A 131 -3.32 -0.19 14.96
CA VAL A 131 -2.90 -1.44 14.34
C VAL A 131 -3.86 -2.55 14.73
N GLY A 132 -3.84 -3.66 14.01
CA GLY A 132 -4.67 -4.82 14.30
C GLY A 132 -4.11 -5.64 15.46
N SER A 133 -4.88 -6.61 15.92
CA SER A 133 -4.43 -7.54 16.96
C SER A 133 -3.56 -8.66 16.36
N THR A 134 -2.67 -9.22 17.17
CA THR A 134 -1.91 -10.42 16.80
C THR A 134 -2.85 -11.59 16.48
N LEU A 135 -2.48 -12.42 15.51
CA LEU A 135 -3.18 -13.68 15.23
C LEU A 135 -2.99 -14.64 16.40
N ALA A 136 -4.08 -15.01 17.07
CA ALA A 136 -4.04 -15.87 18.25
C ALA A 136 -4.43 -17.33 17.96
N HIS A 137 -5.12 -17.60 16.85
CA HIS A 137 -5.74 -18.90 16.58
C HIS A 137 -5.53 -19.36 15.13
N PRO A 138 -5.23 -20.65 14.87
CA PRO A 138 -5.05 -21.16 13.50
C PRO A 138 -6.29 -21.13 12.60
N GLN A 139 -7.49 -21.01 13.18
CA GLN A 139 -8.77 -20.89 12.46
C GLN A 139 -9.32 -19.46 12.50
N ASP A 140 -8.46 -18.47 12.75
CA ASP A 140 -8.88 -17.07 12.70
C ASP A 140 -9.35 -16.71 11.28
N PRO A 141 -10.55 -16.15 11.11
CA PRO A 141 -11.09 -15.82 9.78
C PRO A 141 -10.22 -14.81 9.03
N ARG A 142 -9.35 -14.05 9.71
CA ARG A 142 -8.38 -13.16 9.07
C ARG A 142 -7.35 -13.92 8.23
N GLN A 143 -7.18 -15.23 8.43
CA GLN A 143 -6.27 -16.02 7.60
C GLN A 143 -6.70 -16.02 6.13
N SER A 144 -8.00 -16.20 5.83
CA SER A 144 -8.49 -16.16 4.45
C SER A 144 -8.22 -14.81 3.79
N TYR A 145 -8.32 -13.72 4.56
CA TYR A 145 -7.94 -12.39 4.07
C TYR A 145 -6.44 -12.28 3.77
N ALA A 146 -5.57 -12.81 4.65
CA ALA A 146 -4.14 -12.82 4.39
C ALA A 146 -3.81 -13.62 3.13
N ASP A 147 -4.44 -14.78 2.95
CA ASP A 147 -4.25 -15.66 1.78
C ASP A 147 -4.71 -14.98 0.47
N GLU A 148 -5.81 -14.20 0.51
CA GLU A 148 -6.32 -13.45 -0.64
C GLU A 148 -5.44 -12.26 -1.03
N GLU A 149 -4.79 -11.62 -0.06
CA GLU A 149 -3.94 -10.45 -0.27
C GLU A 149 -2.46 -10.82 -0.47
N GLU A 150 -2.05 -12.03 -0.12
CA GLU A 150 -0.69 -12.52 -0.36
C GLU A 150 -0.34 -12.42 -1.84
N ASN A 151 0.89 -11.98 -2.15
CA ASN A 151 1.39 -11.83 -3.52
C ASN A 151 0.60 -10.81 -4.39
N LEU A 152 -0.17 -9.90 -3.77
CA LEU A 152 -0.93 -8.87 -4.49
C LEU A 152 -0.05 -8.11 -5.50
N LEU A 153 1.17 -7.77 -5.07
CA LEU A 153 2.16 -7.00 -5.83
C LEU A 153 3.31 -7.83 -6.40
N ASP A 154 3.60 -9.04 -5.89
CA ASP A 154 4.80 -9.81 -6.26
C ASP A 154 4.79 -10.27 -7.73
N GLU A 155 3.61 -10.60 -8.26
CA GLU A 155 3.45 -11.03 -9.66
C GLU A 155 3.72 -9.92 -10.69
N LEU A 156 3.87 -8.67 -10.23
CA LEU A 156 4.27 -7.54 -11.08
C LEU A 156 5.76 -7.64 -11.48
N GLU A 157 6.59 -8.42 -10.77
CA GLU A 157 8.01 -8.57 -11.12
C GLU A 157 8.25 -9.41 -12.40
N GLU A 158 7.34 -10.31 -12.79
CA GLU A 158 7.63 -11.39 -13.76
C GLU A 158 7.28 -11.11 -15.23
N LEU A 159 6.61 -9.99 -15.57
CA LEU A 159 6.11 -9.73 -16.93
C LEU A 159 7.14 -9.14 -17.93
N MET A 160 8.42 -9.53 -17.85
CA MET A 160 9.46 -9.10 -18.81
C MET A 160 9.79 -10.14 -19.89
#